data_AF-A0A1Y1LMA3-F1
#
_entry.id   AF-A0A1Y1LMA3-F1
#
_cell.length_a   1.000
_cell.length_b   1.000
_cell.length_c   1.000
_cell.angle_alpha   90.00
_cell.angle_beta   90.00
_cell.angle_gamma   90.00
#
_symmetry.space_group_name_H-M   'P 1'
#
loop_
_entity.id
_entity.type
_entity.pdbx_description
1 polymer ?
#
loop_
_entity_poly.entity_id
_entity_poly.type
_entity_poly.pdbx_seq_one_letter_code
_entity_poly.pdbx_strand_id
1 'polypeptide(L)'
;ISNSNDYEELQYVWKAWRDATGAKMKSTYKQYVDLSNEAAKLNGFNDKGQMWKNDYESPKFEADMDKLWAQVKPLYDELHTYVARKLKKKYGNKIDITDGLIPAHVLGNMWGQSWINIGKLVKPFPNVPSIDVTAALKEKNRTVLELFKESDTFYKSLGLEPNDMSYNETLGAVITKPKDRDILCHASAWDFSNGKDFRIK
;
A
#
# COMPACT_ATOMS: atom_id res chain seq x y z
N ILE A 1 10.54 7.06 -7.58
CA ILE A 1 10.81 6.50 -6.23
C ILE A 1 11.06 4.99 -6.25
N SER A 2 10.21 4.14 -6.83
CA SER A 2 10.36 2.67 -6.75
C SER A 2 11.57 2.09 -7.51
N ASN A 3 12.09 2.78 -8.52
CA ASN A 3 13.16 2.27 -9.39
C ASN A 3 14.47 3.07 -9.33
N SER A 4 14.46 4.27 -8.73
CA SER A 4 15.67 5.09 -8.64
C SER A 4 16.44 4.77 -7.37
N ASN A 5 17.76 4.82 -7.46
CA ASN A 5 18.69 4.74 -6.33
C ASN A 5 19.51 6.03 -6.20
N ASP A 6 19.17 7.10 -6.91
CA ASP A 6 19.82 8.40 -6.77
C ASP A 6 19.22 9.17 -5.60
N TYR A 7 20.06 9.57 -4.65
CA TYR A 7 19.60 10.20 -3.41
C TYR A 7 18.90 11.55 -3.66
N GLU A 8 19.47 12.38 -4.55
CA GLU A 8 18.94 13.73 -4.80
C GLU A 8 17.63 13.65 -5.60
N GLU A 9 17.56 12.74 -6.57
CA GLU A 9 16.33 12.49 -7.33
C GLU A 9 15.21 12.01 -6.40
N LEU A 10 15.51 11.05 -5.51
CA LEU A 10 14.55 10.54 -4.53
C LEU A 10 14.06 11.66 -3.59
N GLN A 11 14.98 12.49 -3.09
CA GLN A 11 14.64 13.63 -2.23
C GLN A 11 13.76 14.64 -2.98
N TYR A 12 14.15 15.02 -4.19
CA TYR A 12 13.42 15.95 -5.04
C TYR A 12 11.99 15.47 -5.28
N VAL A 13 11.80 14.24 -5.76
CA VAL A 13 10.47 13.71 -6.07
C VAL A 13 9.60 13.60 -4.82
N TRP A 14 10.17 13.15 -3.69
CA TRP A 14 9.45 13.04 -2.42
C TRP A 14 8.96 14.39 -1.91
N LYS A 15 9.78 15.44 -2.05
CA LYS A 15 9.45 16.81 -1.66
C LYS A 15 8.46 17.44 -2.63
N ALA A 16 8.74 17.39 -3.93
CA ALA A 16 7.90 17.98 -4.97
C ALA A 16 6.46 17.43 -4.92
N TRP A 17 6.29 16.13 -4.66
CA TRP A 17 4.97 15.54 -4.46
C TRP A 17 4.21 16.18 -3.28
N ARG A 18 4.86 16.36 -2.14
CA ARG A 18 4.26 16.96 -0.93
C ARG A 18 3.94 18.43 -1.11
N ASP A 19 4.81 19.17 -1.78
CA ASP A 19 4.59 20.58 -2.12
C ASP A 19 3.43 20.73 -3.11
N ALA A 20 3.32 19.85 -4.10
CA ALA A 20 2.27 19.88 -5.11
C ALA A 20 0.89 19.43 -4.59
N THR A 21 0.86 18.59 -3.54
CA THR A 21 -0.37 17.95 -3.02
C THR A 21 -0.67 18.39 -1.58
N GLY A 22 0.04 17.84 -0.59
CA GLY A 22 -0.24 18.00 0.84
C GLY A 22 -0.32 19.46 1.29
N ALA A 23 0.54 20.34 0.76
CA ALA A 23 0.51 21.77 1.08
C ALA A 23 -0.84 22.43 0.70
N LYS A 24 -1.45 22.00 -0.41
CA LYS A 24 -2.75 22.51 -0.88
C LYS A 24 -3.95 21.91 -0.14
N MET A 25 -3.77 20.73 0.47
CA MET A 25 -4.85 20.03 1.17
C MET A 25 -5.09 20.53 2.59
N LYS A 26 -4.14 21.27 3.19
CA LYS A 26 -4.18 21.62 4.63
C LYS A 26 -5.46 22.32 5.07
N SER A 27 -5.93 23.32 4.33
CA SER A 27 -7.14 24.09 4.68
C SER A 27 -8.40 23.23 4.56
N THR A 28 -8.55 22.54 3.43
CA THR A 28 -9.71 21.68 3.18
C THR A 28 -9.75 20.49 4.14
N TYR A 29 -8.59 19.95 4.53
CA TYR A 29 -8.51 18.86 5.52
C TYR A 29 -8.96 19.33 6.91
N LYS A 30 -8.65 20.57 7.31
CA LYS A 30 -9.19 21.14 8.55
C LYS A 30 -10.71 21.21 8.52
N GLN A 31 -11.28 21.76 7.44
CA GLN A 31 -12.73 21.83 7.26
C GLN A 31 -13.36 20.43 7.27
N TYR A 32 -12.73 19.46 6.61
CA TYR A 32 -13.14 18.06 6.63
C TYR A 32 -13.20 17.49 8.04
N VAL A 33 -12.20 17.76 8.89
CA VAL A 33 -12.18 17.29 10.28
C VAL A 33 -13.32 17.92 11.08
N ASP A 34 -13.53 19.23 10.94
CA ASP A 34 -14.59 19.96 11.66
C ASP A 34 -15.98 19.39 11.31
N LEU A 35 -16.28 19.27 10.01
CA LEU A 35 -17.55 18.72 9.52
C LEU A 35 -17.73 17.24 9.86
N SER A 36 -16.66 16.44 9.78
CA SER A 36 -16.72 15.02 10.13
C SER A 36 -17.01 14.80 11.61
N ASN A 37 -16.46 15.66 12.48
CA ASN A 37 -16.72 15.61 13.91
C ASN A 37 -18.12 16.12 14.26
N GLU A 38 -18.65 17.12 13.55
CA GLU A 38 -20.04 17.55 13.68
C GLU A 38 -21.01 16.41 13.35
N ALA A 39 -20.81 15.74 12.21
CA ALA A 39 -21.59 14.58 11.83
C ALA A 39 -21.50 13.44 12.86
N ALA A 40 -20.32 13.18 13.41
CA ALA A 40 -20.13 12.15 14.44
C ALA A 40 -20.92 12.47 15.72
N LYS A 41 -20.91 13.73 16.18
CA LYS A 41 -21.65 14.20 17.35
C LYS A 41 -23.17 14.10 17.16
N LEU A 42 -23.67 14.43 15.97
CA LEU A 42 -25.08 14.25 15.63
C LEU A 42 -25.51 12.77 15.66
N ASN A 43 -24.57 11.84 15.51
CA ASN A 43 -24.80 10.39 15.61
C ASN A 43 -24.44 9.82 17.01
N GLY A 44 -24.25 10.67 18.02
CA GLY A 44 -24.01 10.24 19.40
C GLY A 44 -22.56 9.86 19.74
N PHE A 45 -21.60 10.14 18.87
CA PHE A 45 -20.17 9.92 19.13
C PHE A 45 -19.45 11.20 19.56
N ASN A 46 -18.37 11.09 20.32
CA ASN A 46 -17.55 12.22 20.76
C ASN A 46 -16.84 12.91 19.58
N ASP A 47 -16.34 12.11 18.65
CA ASP A 47 -15.62 12.54 17.45
C ASP A 47 -15.66 11.46 16.35
N LYS A 48 -15.14 11.80 15.17
CA LYS A 48 -15.10 10.89 14.03
C LYS A 48 -14.22 9.65 14.27
N GLY A 49 -13.18 9.76 15.09
CA GLY A 49 -12.30 8.65 15.43
C GLY A 49 -13.02 7.61 16.28
N GLN A 50 -13.83 8.03 17.25
CA GLN A 50 -14.71 7.12 17.99
C GLN A 50 -15.73 6.45 17.07
N MET A 51 -16.35 7.23 16.16
CA MET A 51 -17.29 6.69 15.19
C MET A 51 -16.65 5.61 14.30
N TRP A 52 -15.42 5.80 13.82
CA TRP A 52 -14.70 4.78 13.03
C TRP A 52 -14.36 3.52 13.83
N LYS A 53 -13.98 3.66 15.10
CA LYS A 53 -13.66 2.50 15.95
C LYS A 53 -14.91 1.69 16.31
N ASN A 54 -16.11 2.28 16.21
CA ASN A 54 -17.36 1.63 16.57
C ASN A 54 -17.64 0.36 15.74
N ASP A 55 -17.18 0.32 14.47
CA ASP A 55 -17.36 -0.83 13.58
C ASP A 55 -16.67 -2.11 14.10
N TYR A 56 -15.73 -1.98 15.04
CA TYR A 56 -15.04 -3.12 15.67
C TYR A 56 -15.76 -3.64 16.93
N GLU A 57 -16.79 -2.93 17.41
CA GLU A 57 -17.61 -3.29 18.58
C GLU A 57 -16.79 -3.67 19.85
N SER A 58 -15.57 -3.13 19.97
CA SER A 58 -14.64 -3.47 21.05
C SER A 58 -14.30 -2.23 21.88
N PRO A 59 -14.69 -2.19 23.18
CA PRO A 59 -14.29 -1.11 24.06
C PRO A 59 -12.79 -1.09 24.37
N LYS A 60 -12.04 -2.14 23.99
CA LYS A 60 -10.60 -2.28 24.20
C LYS A 60 -9.78 -2.13 22.93
N PHE A 61 -10.39 -1.72 21.81
CA PHE A 61 -9.75 -1.66 20.50
C PHE A 61 -8.36 -1.01 20.53
N GLU A 62 -8.21 0.18 21.12
CA GLU A 62 -6.92 0.87 21.18
C GLU A 62 -5.87 0.12 22.01
N ALA A 63 -6.27 -0.40 23.18
CA ALA A 63 -5.38 -1.18 24.05
C ALA A 63 -4.92 -2.48 23.39
N ASP A 64 -5.80 -3.15 22.65
CA ASP A 64 -5.46 -4.36 21.89
C ASP A 64 -4.51 -4.02 20.72
N MET A 65 -4.73 -2.91 20.03
CA MET A 65 -3.82 -2.44 18.97
C MET A 65 -2.42 -2.09 19.51
N ASP A 66 -2.34 -1.37 20.63
CA ASP A 66 -1.07 -1.05 21.28
C ASP A 66 -0.34 -2.31 21.74
N LYS A 67 -1.07 -3.30 22.28
CA LYS A 67 -0.51 -4.59 22.68
C LYS A 67 0.04 -5.37 21.48
N LEU A 68 -0.67 -5.39 20.36
CA LEU A 68 -0.20 -6.04 19.13
C LEU A 68 1.02 -5.32 18.57
N TRP A 69 1.02 -3.98 18.55
CA TRP A 69 2.18 -3.20 18.13
C TRP A 69 3.40 -3.49 19.01
N ALA A 70 3.25 -3.56 20.33
CA ALA A 70 4.34 -3.89 21.25
C ALA A 70 4.95 -5.28 20.98
N GLN A 71 4.18 -6.24 20.48
CA GLN A 71 4.68 -7.57 20.09
C GLN A 71 5.44 -7.53 18.76
N VAL A 72 5.02 -6.69 17.81
CA VAL A 72 5.68 -6.52 16.50
C VAL A 72 6.94 -5.66 16.59
N LYS A 73 6.96 -4.68 17.52
CA LYS A 73 8.00 -3.66 17.64
C LYS A 73 9.43 -4.25 17.71
N PRO A 74 9.74 -5.30 18.49
CA PRO A 74 11.11 -5.84 18.53
C PRO A 74 11.61 -6.33 17.16
N LEU A 75 10.75 -7.00 16.39
CA LEU A 75 11.09 -7.41 15.02
C LEU A 75 11.26 -6.20 14.10
N TYR A 76 10.40 -5.20 14.23
CA TYR A 76 10.51 -3.96 13.47
C TYR A 76 11.81 -3.21 13.78
N ASP A 77 12.23 -3.13 15.05
CA ASP A 77 13.46 -2.45 15.46
C ASP A 77 14.71 -3.12 14.86
N GLU A 78 14.77 -4.45 14.85
CA GLU A 78 15.85 -5.21 14.20
C GLU A 78 15.87 -4.99 12.69
N LEU A 79 14.71 -5.09 12.04
CA LEU A 79 14.57 -4.83 10.60
C LEU A 79 14.96 -3.40 10.25
N HIS A 80 14.47 -2.43 11.01
CA HIS A 80 14.76 -1.01 10.85
C HIS A 80 16.26 -0.75 10.97
N THR A 81 16.89 -1.25 12.03
CA THR A 81 18.34 -1.09 12.26
C THR A 81 19.17 -1.73 11.14
N TYR A 82 18.79 -2.93 10.71
CA TYR A 82 19.44 -3.63 9.61
C TYR A 82 19.35 -2.84 8.30
N VAL A 83 18.15 -2.36 7.94
CA VAL A 83 17.90 -1.57 6.74
C VAL A 83 18.65 -0.24 6.81
N ALA A 84 18.59 0.48 7.94
CA ALA A 84 19.32 1.73 8.15
C ALA A 84 20.82 1.56 7.87
N ARG A 85 21.46 0.50 8.40
CA ARG A 85 22.87 0.20 8.16
C ARG A 85 23.17 -0.12 6.69
N LYS A 86 22.31 -0.87 6.01
CA LYS A 86 22.46 -1.16 4.56
C LYS A 86 22.34 0.10 3.71
N LEU A 87 21.37 0.97 4.01
CA LEU A 87 21.18 2.24 3.32
C LEU A 87 22.34 3.21 3.61
N LYS A 88 22.85 3.25 4.85
CA LYS A 88 24.06 4.01 5.20
C LYS A 88 25.27 3.56 4.39
N LYS A 89 25.46 2.25 4.23
CA LYS A 89 26.53 1.71 3.35
C LYS A 89 26.34 2.11 1.88
N LYS A 90 25.09 2.19 1.40
CA LYS A 90 24.77 2.57 0.02
C LYS A 90 24.96 4.07 -0.26
N TYR A 91 24.47 4.93 0.63
CA TYR A 91 24.39 6.38 0.42
C TYR A 91 25.51 7.16 1.12
N GLY A 92 26.31 6.51 1.98
CA GLY A 92 27.47 7.11 2.62
C GLY A 92 27.11 8.34 3.45
N ASN A 93 27.75 9.47 3.17
CA ASN A 93 27.56 10.71 3.92
C ASN A 93 26.26 11.46 3.58
N LYS A 94 25.55 11.05 2.52
CA LYS A 94 24.27 11.68 2.15
C LYS A 94 23.14 11.37 3.14
N ILE A 95 23.24 10.24 3.84
CA ILE A 95 22.28 9.82 4.85
C ILE A 95 22.92 9.92 6.24
N ASP A 96 22.24 10.58 7.17
CA ASP A 96 22.56 10.55 8.59
C ASP A 96 21.58 9.61 9.30
N ILE A 97 22.11 8.73 10.15
CA ILE A 97 21.34 7.77 10.97
C ILE A 97 21.78 7.83 12.43
N THR A 98 22.52 8.86 12.84
CA THR A 98 23.04 9.01 14.21
C THR A 98 21.94 9.22 15.23
N ASP A 99 20.80 9.76 14.81
CA ASP A 99 19.56 9.88 15.59
C ASP A 99 18.71 8.58 15.60
N GLY A 100 19.17 7.54 14.90
CA GLY A 100 18.47 6.27 14.79
C GLY A 100 17.29 6.28 13.81
N LEU A 101 17.14 7.30 12.95
CA LEU A 101 16.06 7.39 11.97
C LEU A 101 16.56 7.15 10.54
N ILE A 102 15.64 6.84 9.63
CA ILE A 102 15.90 6.70 8.19
C ILE A 102 15.17 7.83 7.45
N PRO A 103 15.81 8.58 6.54
CA PRO A 103 15.11 9.55 5.70
C PRO A 103 14.00 8.89 4.88
N ALA A 104 12.78 9.42 4.99
CA ALA A 104 11.58 8.78 4.43
C ALA A 104 11.60 8.58 2.90
N HIS A 105 12.44 9.31 2.17
CA HIS A 105 12.52 9.28 0.71
C HIS A 105 13.37 8.11 0.16
N VAL A 106 14.14 7.41 1.01
CA VAL A 106 15.02 6.30 0.58
C VAL A 106 14.42 4.90 0.81
N LEU A 107 13.12 4.80 1.13
CA LEU A 107 12.44 3.56 1.47
C LEU A 107 11.74 2.89 0.27
N GLY A 108 11.96 3.37 -0.96
CA GLY A 108 11.42 2.78 -2.19
C GLY A 108 9.91 2.96 -2.37
N ASN A 109 9.25 3.76 -1.52
CA ASN A 109 7.83 4.10 -1.58
C ASN A 109 7.62 5.56 -1.15
N MET A 110 6.66 6.27 -1.76
CA MET A 110 6.40 7.71 -1.52
C MET A 110 6.09 8.06 -0.05
N TRP A 111 5.54 7.10 0.69
CA TRP A 111 5.14 7.23 2.10
C TRP A 111 5.95 6.32 3.03
N GLY A 112 6.89 5.53 2.50
CA GLY A 112 7.65 4.57 3.30
C GLY A 112 6.81 3.42 3.89
N GLN A 113 5.57 3.21 3.41
CA GLN A 113 4.64 2.21 3.96
C GLN A 113 5.00 0.76 3.60
N SER A 114 5.86 0.56 2.60
CA SER A 114 6.38 -0.75 2.20
C SER A 114 7.79 -0.57 1.64
N TRP A 115 8.71 -1.44 2.07
CA TRP A 115 10.13 -1.39 1.72
C TRP A 115 10.52 -2.45 0.68
N ILE A 116 9.53 -3.10 0.04
CA ILE A 116 9.79 -4.18 -0.91
C ILE A 116 10.68 -3.75 -2.08
N ASN A 117 10.55 -2.49 -2.53
CA ASN A 117 11.28 -1.96 -3.67
C ASN A 117 12.79 -1.74 -3.38
N ILE A 118 13.19 -1.63 -2.11
CA ILE A 118 14.61 -1.58 -1.73
C ILE A 118 15.21 -2.97 -1.46
N GLY A 119 14.45 -4.04 -1.70
CA GLY A 119 14.88 -5.42 -1.43
C GLY A 119 16.25 -5.78 -2.03
N LYS A 120 16.56 -5.28 -3.24
CA LYS A 120 17.88 -5.47 -3.88
C LYS A 120 19.03 -4.78 -3.12
N LEU A 121 18.77 -3.63 -2.48
CA LEU A 121 19.77 -2.87 -1.72
C LEU A 121 20.07 -3.52 -0.36
N VAL A 122 19.05 -4.13 0.25
CA VAL A 122 19.13 -4.65 1.62
C VAL A 122 19.28 -6.16 1.67
N LYS A 123 19.37 -6.84 0.53
CA LYS A 123 19.47 -8.31 0.44
C LYS A 123 20.59 -8.86 1.34
N PRO A 124 20.30 -9.82 2.25
CA PRO A 124 21.32 -10.41 3.13
C PRO A 124 22.40 -11.16 2.37
N PHE A 125 21.99 -11.98 1.39
CA PHE A 125 22.87 -12.81 0.57
C PHE A 125 22.73 -12.40 -0.91
N PRO A 126 23.54 -11.46 -1.41
CA PRO A 126 23.38 -10.89 -2.75
C PRO A 126 23.35 -11.94 -3.87
N ASN A 127 24.15 -12.99 -3.71
CA ASN A 127 24.40 -14.02 -4.72
C ASN A 127 23.33 -15.13 -4.78
N VAL A 128 22.43 -15.20 -3.80
CA VAL A 128 21.34 -16.20 -3.82
C VAL A 128 20.21 -15.68 -4.70
N PRO A 129 19.82 -16.33 -5.80
CA PRO A 129 18.75 -15.83 -6.67
C PRO A 129 17.43 -15.71 -5.90
N SER A 130 16.67 -14.63 -6.16
CA SER A 130 15.29 -14.52 -5.73
C SER A 130 14.39 -15.18 -6.77
N ILE A 131 13.31 -15.82 -6.33
CA ILE A 131 12.28 -16.30 -7.25
C ILE A 131 11.56 -15.07 -7.81
N ASP A 132 11.80 -14.76 -9.06
CA ASP A 132 11.07 -13.76 -9.84
C ASP A 132 10.50 -14.46 -11.08
N VAL A 133 9.19 -14.65 -11.08
CA VAL A 133 8.48 -15.33 -12.17
C VAL A 133 8.14 -14.39 -13.33
N THR A 134 8.45 -13.10 -13.25
CA THR A 134 8.08 -12.10 -14.27
C THR A 134 8.62 -12.47 -15.65
N ALA A 135 9.88 -12.92 -15.73
CA ALA A 135 10.48 -13.34 -17.00
C ALA A 135 9.76 -14.56 -17.59
N ALA A 136 9.47 -15.55 -16.77
CA ALA A 136 8.76 -16.76 -17.18
C ALA A 136 7.31 -16.47 -17.61
N LEU A 137 6.61 -15.53 -16.93
CA LEU A 137 5.27 -15.09 -17.32
C LEU A 137 5.29 -14.42 -18.70
N LYS A 138 6.29 -13.56 -18.95
CA LYS A 138 6.48 -12.90 -20.26
C LYS A 138 6.83 -13.90 -21.36
N GLU A 139 7.76 -14.83 -21.09
CA GLU A 139 8.16 -15.87 -22.04
C GLU A 139 6.98 -16.76 -22.43
N LYS A 140 6.11 -17.09 -21.47
CA LYS A 140 4.87 -17.83 -21.70
C LYS A 140 3.73 -16.96 -22.27
N ASN A 141 3.97 -15.69 -22.58
CA ASN A 141 2.97 -14.72 -23.05
C ASN A 141 1.70 -14.69 -22.18
N ARG A 142 1.83 -14.83 -20.86
CA ARG A 142 0.68 -14.84 -19.94
C ARG A 142 -0.02 -13.48 -19.96
N THR A 143 -1.31 -13.52 -20.26
CA THR A 143 -2.20 -12.36 -20.31
C THR A 143 -2.74 -12.02 -18.92
N VAL A 144 -3.22 -10.79 -18.74
CA VAL A 144 -3.84 -10.37 -17.48
C VAL A 144 -5.07 -11.21 -17.16
N LEU A 145 -5.91 -11.52 -18.15
CA LEU A 145 -7.08 -12.38 -17.99
C LEU A 145 -6.71 -13.78 -17.46
N GLU A 146 -5.61 -14.36 -17.93
CA GLU A 146 -5.13 -15.66 -17.44
C GLU A 146 -4.64 -15.60 -16.00
N LEU A 147 -4.13 -14.46 -15.52
CA LEU A 147 -3.77 -14.29 -14.11
C LEU A 147 -5.01 -14.28 -13.22
N PHE A 148 -6.09 -13.62 -13.66
CA PHE A 148 -7.37 -13.65 -12.96
C PHE A 148 -7.99 -15.06 -12.93
N LYS A 149 -7.99 -15.76 -14.07
CA LYS A 149 -8.46 -17.16 -14.15
C LYS A 149 -7.66 -18.13 -13.28
N GLU A 150 -6.35 -17.91 -13.15
CA GLU A 150 -5.51 -18.68 -12.24
C GLU A 150 -5.92 -18.43 -10.78
N SER A 151 -6.17 -17.17 -10.42
CA SER A 151 -6.69 -16.82 -9.10
C SER A 151 -8.06 -17.45 -8.82
N ASP A 152 -8.98 -17.41 -9.78
CA ASP A 152 -10.30 -18.08 -9.68
C ASP A 152 -10.15 -19.60 -9.50
N THR A 153 -9.23 -20.22 -10.24
CA THR A 153 -8.93 -21.65 -10.11
C THR A 153 -8.40 -21.98 -8.71
N PHE A 154 -7.54 -21.13 -8.14
CA PHE A 154 -7.08 -21.28 -6.77
C PHE A 154 -8.24 -21.23 -5.76
N TYR A 155 -9.14 -20.24 -5.85
CA TYR A 155 -10.30 -20.14 -4.96
C TYR A 155 -11.23 -21.36 -5.08
N LYS A 156 -11.54 -21.80 -6.31
CA LYS A 156 -12.33 -23.02 -6.55
C LYS A 156 -11.66 -24.28 -6.01
N SER A 157 -10.33 -24.37 -6.04
CA SER A 157 -9.60 -25.50 -5.46
C SER A 157 -9.77 -25.62 -3.94
N LEU A 158 -10.14 -24.52 -3.27
CA LEU A 158 -10.50 -24.48 -1.84
C LEU A 158 -12.00 -24.75 -1.60
N GLY A 159 -12.78 -25.01 -2.65
CA GLY A 159 -14.23 -25.21 -2.58
C GLY A 159 -15.04 -23.92 -2.51
N LEU A 160 -14.45 -22.77 -2.84
CA LEU A 160 -15.15 -21.49 -2.90
C LEU A 160 -15.84 -21.28 -4.26
N GLU A 161 -16.83 -20.40 -4.28
CA GLU A 161 -17.57 -20.04 -5.49
C GLU A 161 -16.67 -19.41 -6.56
N PRO A 162 -16.99 -19.61 -7.86
CA PRO A 162 -16.28 -18.93 -8.94
C PRO A 162 -16.44 -17.41 -8.83
N ASN A 163 -15.40 -16.68 -9.20
CA ASN A 163 -15.41 -15.21 -9.22
C ASN A 163 -15.25 -14.63 -10.63
N ASP A 164 -15.60 -15.39 -11.67
CA ASP A 164 -15.39 -15.04 -13.07
C ASP A 164 -16.07 -13.75 -13.51
N MET A 165 -17.21 -13.44 -12.90
CA MET A 165 -17.90 -12.16 -13.07
C MET A 165 -17.05 -10.95 -12.66
N SER A 166 -16.16 -11.11 -11.67
CA SER A 166 -15.36 -10.01 -11.11
C SER A 166 -14.34 -9.43 -12.09
N TYR A 167 -13.92 -10.22 -13.07
CA TYR A 167 -12.97 -9.82 -14.11
C TYR A 167 -13.59 -9.84 -15.52
N ASN A 168 -14.91 -9.92 -15.62
CA ASN A 168 -15.59 -9.91 -16.90
C ASN A 168 -15.69 -8.49 -17.49
N GLU A 169 -14.84 -8.20 -18.47
CA GLU A 169 -14.80 -6.89 -19.15
C GLU A 169 -16.12 -6.56 -19.87
N THR A 170 -16.93 -7.54 -20.30
CA THR A 170 -18.25 -7.28 -20.93
C THR A 170 -19.30 -6.78 -19.94
N LEU A 171 -19.14 -7.13 -18.66
CA LEU A 171 -19.93 -6.57 -17.57
C LEU A 171 -19.36 -5.22 -17.09
N GLY A 172 -18.20 -4.80 -17.57
CA GLY A 172 -17.56 -3.54 -17.23
C GLY A 172 -16.54 -3.62 -16.10
N ALA A 173 -16.00 -4.80 -15.79
CA ALA A 173 -14.76 -4.92 -15.03
C ALA A 173 -13.60 -4.29 -15.82
N VAL A 174 -12.59 -3.76 -15.11
CA VAL A 174 -11.42 -3.11 -15.73
C VAL A 174 -10.16 -3.81 -15.23
N ILE A 175 -9.75 -4.86 -15.92
CA ILE A 175 -8.56 -5.62 -15.55
C ILE A 175 -7.29 -5.10 -16.23
N THR A 176 -7.43 -4.28 -17.27
CA THR A 176 -6.32 -3.60 -17.95
C THR A 176 -6.57 -2.11 -18.03
N LYS A 177 -5.49 -1.31 -17.99
CA LYS A 177 -5.63 0.15 -18.10
C LYS A 177 -6.16 0.52 -19.51
N PRO A 178 -7.31 1.21 -19.61
CA PRO A 178 -7.83 1.68 -20.89
C PRO A 178 -6.89 2.72 -21.50
N LYS A 179 -6.84 2.78 -22.84
CA LYS A 179 -6.02 3.75 -23.60
C LYS A 179 -6.79 5.01 -23.97
N ASP A 180 -8.11 4.94 -23.93
CA ASP A 180 -9.07 5.93 -24.41
C ASP A 180 -9.53 6.92 -23.34
N ARG A 181 -9.22 6.67 -22.06
CA ARG A 181 -9.69 7.49 -20.94
C ARG A 181 -8.78 7.42 -19.73
N ASP A 182 -8.85 8.46 -18.90
CA ASP A 182 -8.21 8.49 -17.59
C ASP A 182 -9.07 7.78 -16.54
N ILE A 183 -8.42 6.98 -15.70
CA ILE A 183 -9.05 6.27 -14.59
C ILE A 183 -8.17 6.33 -13.35
N LEU A 184 -8.79 6.21 -12.17
CA LEU A 184 -8.06 5.98 -10.92
C LEU A 184 -7.53 4.53 -10.91
N CYS A 185 -6.22 4.35 -11.13
CA CYS A 185 -5.59 3.02 -11.26
C CYS A 185 -5.26 2.31 -9.94
N HIS A 186 -5.73 2.79 -8.79
CA HIS A 186 -5.54 2.05 -7.54
C HIS A 186 -6.49 0.85 -7.51
N ALA A 187 -5.92 -0.35 -7.33
CA ALA A 187 -6.65 -1.60 -7.35
C ALA A 187 -7.75 -1.62 -6.29
N SER A 188 -8.94 -2.04 -6.70
CA SER A 188 -10.14 -2.04 -5.89
C SER A 188 -11.10 -3.16 -6.31
N ALA A 189 -11.85 -3.68 -5.34
CA ALA A 189 -12.96 -4.60 -5.57
C ALA A 189 -14.28 -3.88 -5.23
N TRP A 190 -15.29 -4.06 -6.07
CA TRP A 190 -16.55 -3.33 -6.02
C TRP A 190 -17.72 -4.30 -5.90
N ASP A 191 -18.52 -4.11 -4.86
CA ASP A 191 -19.83 -4.74 -4.69
C ASP A 191 -20.91 -3.70 -5.03
N PHE A 192 -21.74 -4.00 -6.04
CA PHE A 192 -22.84 -3.13 -6.46
C PHE A 192 -24.10 -3.31 -5.61
N SER A 193 -23.99 -4.03 -4.49
CA SER A 193 -25.01 -4.19 -3.44
C SER A 193 -26.33 -4.79 -3.94
N ASN A 194 -26.26 -5.60 -5.00
CA ASN A 194 -27.41 -6.32 -5.57
C ASN A 194 -27.28 -7.85 -5.44
N GLY A 195 -26.20 -8.33 -4.81
CA GLY A 195 -25.89 -9.76 -4.64
C GLY A 195 -25.56 -10.50 -5.93
N LYS A 196 -25.35 -9.80 -7.05
CA LYS A 196 -25.19 -10.36 -8.40
C LYS A 196 -24.11 -9.70 -9.25
N ASP A 197 -23.63 -8.52 -8.88
CA ASP A 197 -22.68 -7.73 -9.66
C ASP A 197 -21.52 -7.28 -8.77
N PHE A 198 -20.37 -7.90 -9.02
CA PHE A 198 -19.12 -7.70 -8.32
C PHE A 198 -18.05 -7.51 -9.39
N ARG A 199 -17.17 -6.51 -9.24
CA ARG A 199 -16.18 -6.14 -10.27
C ARG A 199 -14.84 -5.73 -9.67
N ILE A 200 -13.78 -5.92 -10.45
CA ILE A 200 -12.42 -5.47 -10.14
C ILE A 200 -12.05 -4.32 -11.09
N LYS A 201 -11.35 -3.31 -10.54
CA LYS A 201 -10.80 -2.16 -11.27
C LYS A 201 -9.51 -1.65 -10.62
#